data_AF-A0A6M5J7W5-F1
#
_entry.id   AF-A0A6M5J7W5-F1
#
_cell.length_a   1.000
_cell.length_b   1.000
_cell.length_c   1.000
_cell.angle_alpha   90.00
_cell.angle_beta   90.00
_cell.angle_gamma   90.00
#
_symmetry.space_group_name_H-M   'P 1'
#
loop_
_entity.id
_entity.type
_entity.pdbx_description
1 polymer ?
#
loop_
_entity_poly.entity_id
_entity_poly.type
_entity_poly.pdbx_seq_one_letter_code
_entity_poly.pdbx_strand_id
1 'polypeptide(L)' 'MDETDEQKARAAAATVGIDLPEACVPGVIDNLALLAAHAALLDRFLAEHPDL' A
#
# COMPACT_ATOMS: atom_id res chain seq x y z
N MET A 1 13.97 13.03 2.66
CA MET A 1 12.67 13.69 2.89
C MET A 1 11.67 12.56 2.81
N ASP A 2 10.96 12.25 3.89
CA ASP A 2 9.99 11.15 3.86
C ASP A 2 8.89 11.48 2.84
N GLU A 3 8.57 10.50 2.00
CA GLU A 3 7.56 10.62 0.96
C GLU A 3 6.17 10.66 1.62
N THR A 4 5.33 11.62 1.21
CA THR A 4 3.97 11.76 1.77
C THR A 4 3.08 10.61 1.31
N ASP A 5 2.02 10.31 2.06
CA ASP A 5 1.12 9.21 1.69
C ASP A 5 0.39 9.47 0.37
N GLU A 6 0.12 10.74 0.04
CA GLU A 6 -0.37 11.11 -1.29
C GLU A 6 0.64 10.81 -2.40
N GLN A 7 1.94 11.11 -2.19
CA GLN A 7 2.99 10.79 -3.16
C GLN A 7 3.07 9.29 -3.40
N LYS A 8 3.00 8.48 -2.33
CA LYS A 8 2.93 7.01 -2.43
C LYS A 8 1.70 6.53 -3.19
N ALA A 9 0.52 7.09 -2.90
CA ALA A 9 -0.72 6.73 -3.60
C ALA A 9 -0.65 7.02 -5.10
N ARG A 10 -0.13 8.19 -5.48
CA ARG A 10 0.06 8.58 -6.88
C ARG A 10 1.13 7.73 -7.56
N ALA A 11 2.23 7.45 -6.89
CA ALA A 11 3.28 6.56 -7.40
C ALA A 11 2.73 5.14 -7.64
N ALA A 12 1.97 4.58 -6.70
CA ALA A 12 1.33 3.28 -6.84
C ALA A 12 0.40 3.23 -8.06
N ALA A 13 -0.45 4.24 -8.25
CA ALA A 13 -1.30 4.33 -9.43
C ALA A 13 -0.50 4.45 -10.74
N ALA A 14 0.59 5.23 -10.73
CA ALA A 14 1.45 5.41 -11.89
C ALA A 14 2.14 4.11 -12.33
N THR A 15 2.49 3.20 -11.41
CA THR A 15 3.11 1.90 -11.78
C THR A 15 2.23 1.04 -12.67
N VAL A 16 0.90 1.24 -12.64
CA VAL A 16 -0.07 0.54 -13.47
C VAL A 16 -0.65 1.44 -14.58
N GLY A 17 -0.03 2.60 -14.84
CA GLY A 17 -0.42 3.51 -15.91
C GLY A 17 -1.72 4.29 -15.63
N ILE A 18 -2.12 4.42 -14.36
CA ILE A 18 -3.31 5.18 -13.97
C ILE A 18 -2.89 6.58 -13.53
N ASP A 19 -3.49 7.59 -14.16
CA ASP A 19 -3.48 8.95 -13.62
C ASP A 19 -4.57 9.06 -12.53
N LEU A 20 -4.14 9.18 -11.26
CA LEU A 20 -5.03 9.06 -10.11
C LEU A 20 -5.85 10.36 -9.93
N PRO A 21 -7.19 10.33 -10.10
CA PRO A 21 -8.01 11.50 -9.87
C PRO A 21 -7.93 11.94 -8.41
N GLU A 22 -7.94 13.25 -8.16
CA GLU A 22 -7.80 13.79 -6.78
C GLU A 22 -8.86 13.24 -5.82
N ALA A 23 -10.10 13.09 -6.29
CA ALA A 23 -11.20 12.53 -5.49
C ALA A 23 -10.96 11.07 -5.05
N CYS A 24 -10.08 10.33 -5.72
CA CYS A 24 -9.76 8.95 -5.41
C CYS A 24 -8.55 8.82 -4.46
N VAL A 25 -7.74 9.87 -4.30
CA VAL A 25 -6.51 9.83 -3.49
C VAL A 25 -6.76 9.35 -2.05
N PRO A 26 -7.76 9.88 -1.31
CA PRO A 26 -8.00 9.42 0.07
C PRO A 26 -8.31 7.92 0.15
N GLY A 27 -9.15 7.41 -0.75
CA GLY A 27 -9.51 5.98 -0.75
C GLY A 27 -8.34 5.07 -1.14
N VAL A 28 -7.43 5.52 -2.01
CA VAL A 28 -6.21 4.77 -2.32
C VAL A 28 -5.26 4.75 -1.12
N ILE A 29 -5.11 5.87 -0.40
CA ILE A 29 -4.31 5.92 0.83
C ILE A 29 -4.85 4.92 1.86
N ASP A 30 -6.16 4.93 2.12
CA ASP A 30 -6.78 4.01 3.07
C ASP A 30 -6.61 2.54 2.67
N ASN A 31 -6.75 2.23 1.37
CA ASN A 31 -6.51 0.89 0.85
C ASN A 31 -5.06 0.45 1.00
N LEU A 32 -4.09 1.33 0.72
CA LEU A 32 -2.67 1.02 0.89
C LEU A 32 -2.34 0.76 2.37
N ALA A 33 -2.89 1.54 3.29
CA ALA A 33 -2.74 1.32 4.72
C ALA A 33 -3.33 -0.04 5.16
N LEU A 34 -4.52 -0.38 4.65
CA LEU A 34 -5.16 -1.68 4.92
C LEU A 34 -4.31 -2.85 4.39
N LEU A 35 -3.78 -2.74 3.18
CA LEU A 35 -2.93 -3.75 2.57
C LEU A 35 -1.62 -3.91 3.32
N ALA A 36 -1.00 -2.81 3.76
CA ALA A 36 0.21 -2.86 4.59
C ALA A 36 -0.03 -3.60 5.92
N ALA A 37 -1.18 -3.38 6.56
CA ALA A 37 -1.54 -4.11 7.78
C ALA A 37 -1.72 -5.62 7.52
N HIS A 38 -2.33 -6.01 6.39
CA HIS A 38 -2.46 -7.42 6.01
C HIS A 38 -1.12 -8.06 5.66
N ALA A 39 -0.24 -7.35 4.95
CA ALA A 39 1.11 -7.82 4.65
C ALA A 39 1.90 -8.11 5.94
N ALA A 40 1.83 -7.21 6.94
CA ALA A 40 2.49 -7.43 8.22
C ALA A 40 1.96 -8.65 8.99
N LEU A 41 0.67 -8.99 8.85
CA LEU A 41 0.10 -10.21 9.42
C LEU A 41 0.63 -11.46 8.71
N LEU A 42 0.74 -11.43 7.38
CA LEU A 42 1.30 -12.52 6.60
C LEU A 42 2.79 -12.73 6.90
N ASP A 43 3.57 -11.65 6.97
CA ASP A 43 5.00 -11.71 7.31
C ASP A 43 5.21 -12.33 8.67
N ARG A 44 4.38 -11.97 9.66
CA ARG A 44 4.41 -12.59 10.98
C ARG A 44 4.09 -14.07 10.93
N PHE A 45 3.02 -14.44 10.21
CA PHE A 45 2.62 -15.84 10.05
C PHE A 45 3.76 -16.66 9.43
N LEU A 46 4.38 -16.17 8.35
CA LEU A 46 5.51 -16.86 7.70
C LEU A 46 6.75 -16.94 8.60
N ALA A 47 7.01 -15.91 9.41
CA ALA A 47 8.11 -15.94 10.39
C ALA A 47 7.87 -16.98 11.51
N GLU A 48 6.61 -17.20 11.90
CA GLU A 48 6.22 -18.21 12.89
C GLU A 48 6.14 -19.63 12.30
N HIS A 49 6.01 -19.75 10.97
CA HIS A 49 5.87 -21.01 10.23
C HIS A 49 6.89 -21.11 9.07
N PRO A 50 8.20 -21.24 9.35
CA PRO A 50 9.26 -21.16 8.34
C PRO A 50 9.31 -22.36 7.36
N ASP A 51 8.59 -23.44 7.67
CA ASP A 51 8.58 -24.68 6.88
C ASP A 51 7.39 -24.76 5.90
N LEU A 52 6.56 -23.70 5.80
CA LEU A 52 5.55 -23.52 4.74
C LEU A 52 6.19 -22.89 3.49
#